data_AF-A0A2K5MB04-F1
#
_entry.id   AF-A0A2K5MB04-F1
#
_cell.length_a   1.000
_cell.length_b   1.000
_cell.length_c   1.000
_cell.angle_alpha   90.00
_cell.angle_beta   90.00
_cell.angle_gamma   90.00
#
_symmetry.space_group_name_H-M   'P 1'
#
loop_
_entity.id
_entity.type
_entity.pdbx_description
1 polymer ?
#
loop_
_entity_poly.entity_id
_entity_poly.type
_entity_poly.pdbx_seq_one_letter_code
_entity_poly.pdbx_strand_id
1 'polypeptide(L)'
;IQFYMANKGPSYGMSWEAQSRIEKKYDEGLEERLVEWIIVQYGPDVGCPDRGRLGFQLWLKNGVIHKLVNSLYPDGSTPVNLPENLPSMVFKQMGQVAQFLKAAEDYGVTKTDMFQTVDLFEGKDMAAVQRTLMALGSLAVTKNDGHYRGDANWFMKKAQEHKREFTDSQLQEEKHIRAATEGPPRLA
;
A
#
# COMPACT_ATOMS: atom_id res chain seq x y z
N ILE A 1 39.97 -19.01 1.61
CA ILE A 1 39.08 -18.93 2.81
C ILE A 1 39.67 -17.79 3.64
N GLN A 2 39.15 -16.56 3.59
CA GLN A 2 38.03 -16.10 4.42
C GLN A 2 37.46 -14.81 3.81
N PHE A 3 36.16 -14.79 3.53
CA PHE A 3 35.43 -13.62 3.02
C PHE A 3 34.95 -12.73 4.19
N TYR A 4 35.27 -11.44 4.07
CA TYR A 4 34.51 -10.25 4.48
C TYR A 4 33.37 -10.45 5.51
N MET A 5 33.65 -10.17 6.78
CA MET A 5 32.65 -9.79 7.78
C MET A 5 33.26 -8.75 8.72
N ALA A 6 32.83 -7.48 8.61
CA ALA A 6 32.76 -6.48 9.68
C ALA A 6 32.51 -5.09 9.06
N ASN A 7 31.75 -4.16 9.61
CA ASN A 7 30.68 -4.13 10.58
C ASN A 7 30.16 -2.69 10.45
N LYS A 8 28.84 -2.48 10.28
CA LYS A 8 28.25 -1.14 10.43
C LYS A 8 28.63 -0.66 11.82
N GLY A 9 29.39 0.43 11.92
CA GLY A 9 29.74 1.03 13.20
C GLY A 9 28.47 1.45 13.98
N PRO A 10 28.51 1.49 15.32
CA PRO A 10 27.37 1.90 16.12
C PRO A 10 26.95 3.33 15.76
N SER A 11 25.72 3.49 15.26
CA SER A 11 25.18 4.79 14.87
C SER A 11 24.79 5.59 16.12
N TYR A 12 25.74 6.32 16.70
CA TYR A 12 25.51 7.10 17.93
C TYR A 12 24.63 8.35 17.69
N GLY A 13 23.72 8.60 18.65
CA GLY A 13 22.97 9.85 18.84
C GLY A 13 21.73 10.00 17.94
N MET A 14 21.85 10.77 16.87
CA MET A 14 20.70 11.19 16.04
C MET A 14 20.04 10.04 15.26
N SER A 15 20.81 9.05 14.81
CA SER A 15 20.28 7.88 14.10
C SER A 15 19.58 6.91 15.05
N TRP A 16 20.10 6.74 16.26
CA TRP A 16 19.49 5.89 17.29
C TRP A 16 18.17 6.47 17.78
N GLU A 17 18.11 7.78 18.05
CA GLU A 17 16.87 8.44 18.48
C GLU A 17 15.79 8.39 17.38
N ALA A 18 16.18 8.60 16.13
CA ALA A 18 15.27 8.45 14.99
C ALA A 18 14.74 7.01 14.87
N GLN A 19 15.62 6.01 15.01
CA GLN A 19 15.25 4.60 14.92
C GLN A 19 14.40 4.15 16.10
N SER A 20 14.69 4.61 17.32
CA SER A 20 13.86 4.38 18.50
C SER A 20 12.48 5.02 18.38
N ARG A 21 12.39 6.22 17.79
CA ARG A 21 11.11 6.89 17.48
C ARG A 21 10.30 6.14 16.44
N ILE A 22 10.95 5.50 15.47
CA ILE A 22 10.30 4.64 14.47
C ILE A 22 9.81 3.35 15.14
N GLU A 23 10.64 2.70 15.95
CA GLU A 23 10.25 1.47 16.66
C GLU A 23 9.03 1.69 17.57
N LYS A 24 8.95 2.84 18.26
CA LYS A 24 7.78 3.20 19.09
C LYS A 24 6.48 3.38 18.30
N LYS A 25 6.54 3.53 16.97
CA LYS A 25 5.35 3.63 16.11
C LYS A 25 4.84 2.25 15.67
N TYR A 26 5.60 1.19 15.90
CA TYR A 26 5.14 -0.16 15.63
C TYR A 26 4.05 -0.53 16.63
N ASP A 27 2.92 -1.00 16.13
CA ASP A 27 1.76 -1.34 16.95
C ASP A 27 1.45 -2.83 16.79
N GLU A 28 1.59 -3.59 17.87
CA GLU A 28 1.33 -5.03 17.89
C GLU A 28 -0.15 -5.35 17.63
N GLY A 29 -1.08 -4.50 18.05
CA GLY A 29 -2.50 -4.67 17.76
C GLY A 29 -2.82 -4.42 16.28
N LEU A 30 -2.07 -3.53 15.61
CA LEU A 30 -2.16 -3.40 14.15
C LEU A 30 -1.55 -4.60 13.43
N GLU A 31 -0.48 -5.21 13.96
CA GLU A 31 0.09 -6.45 13.42
C GLU A 31 -0.96 -7.56 13.42
N GLU A 32 -1.55 -7.86 14.58
CA GLU A 32 -2.55 -8.93 14.71
C GLU A 32 -3.73 -8.73 13.75
N ARG A 33 -4.25 -7.50 13.67
CA ARG A 33 -5.32 -7.15 12.73
C ARG A 33 -4.93 -7.35 11.26
N LEU A 34 -3.73 -6.92 10.88
CA LEU A 34 -3.26 -7.08 9.50
C LEU A 34 -3.06 -8.55 9.14
N VAL A 35 -2.57 -9.36 10.09
CA VAL A 35 -2.44 -10.81 9.92
C VAL A 35 -3.80 -11.45 9.71
N GLU A 36 -4.78 -11.16 10.57
CA GLU A 36 -6.15 -11.66 10.42
C GLU A 36 -6.76 -11.26 9.08
N TRP A 37 -6.61 -9.99 8.69
CA TRP A 37 -7.10 -9.52 7.40
C TRP A 37 -6.48 -10.28 6.22
N ILE A 38 -5.15 -10.43 6.18
CA ILE A 38 -4.47 -11.11 5.08
C ILE A 38 -4.91 -12.57 4.98
N ILE A 39 -5.09 -13.26 6.12
CA ILE A 39 -5.60 -14.64 6.17
C ILE A 39 -7.02 -14.72 5.62
N VAL A 40 -7.91 -13.79 5.98
CA VAL A 40 -9.29 -13.79 5.46
C VAL A 40 -9.34 -13.39 3.98
N GLN A 41 -8.47 -12.47 3.56
CA GLN A 41 -8.40 -11.97 2.19
C GLN A 41 -8.01 -13.08 1.20
N TYR A 42 -7.00 -13.87 1.53
CA TYR A 42 -6.46 -14.90 0.63
C TYR A 42 -6.95 -16.33 0.96
N GLY A 43 -7.23 -16.61 2.24
CA GLY A 43 -7.52 -17.94 2.75
C GLY A 43 -6.34 -18.57 3.51
N PRO A 44 -6.53 -19.74 4.15
CA PRO A 44 -5.56 -20.35 5.07
C PRO A 44 -4.23 -20.76 4.41
N ASP A 45 -4.19 -20.89 3.09
CA ASP A 45 -2.99 -21.30 2.33
C ASP A 45 -1.86 -20.27 2.34
N VAL A 46 -2.14 -19.04 2.83
CA VAL A 46 -1.10 -18.01 3.05
C VAL A 46 -0.26 -18.28 4.30
N GLY A 47 -0.69 -19.20 5.16
CA GLY A 47 -0.05 -19.50 6.44
C GLY A 47 -0.26 -18.40 7.49
N CYS A 48 0.33 -18.59 8.66
CA CYS A 48 0.30 -17.64 9.78
C CYS A 48 1.75 -17.32 10.19
N PRO A 49 2.10 -16.04 10.41
CA PRO A 49 3.43 -15.68 10.88
C PRO A 49 3.67 -16.15 12.33
N ASP A 50 4.94 -16.32 12.68
CA ASP A 50 5.34 -16.35 14.09
C ASP A 50 4.98 -15.01 14.75
N ARG A 51 4.59 -15.04 16.02
CA ARG A 51 4.22 -13.83 16.76
C ARG A 51 5.38 -12.83 16.79
N GLY A 52 5.03 -11.57 16.57
CA GLY A 52 5.92 -10.44 16.74
C GLY A 52 6.63 -10.04 15.45
N ARG A 53 7.26 -8.87 15.54
CA ARG A 53 7.80 -8.12 14.40
C ARG A 53 8.63 -8.92 13.41
N LEU A 54 9.53 -9.78 13.91
CA LEU A 54 10.42 -10.55 13.04
C LEU A 54 9.66 -11.63 12.24
N GLY A 55 8.72 -12.32 12.88
CA GLY A 55 7.88 -13.32 12.24
C GLY A 55 6.99 -12.68 11.18
N PHE A 56 6.35 -11.56 11.52
CA PHE A 56 5.56 -10.76 10.58
C PHE A 56 6.39 -10.29 9.38
N GLN A 57 7.58 -9.74 9.62
CA GLN A 57 8.49 -9.32 8.55
C GLN A 57 8.86 -10.46 7.60
N LEU A 58 9.28 -11.60 8.14
CA LEU A 58 9.70 -12.75 7.34
C LEU A 58 8.54 -13.31 6.51
N TRP A 59 7.35 -13.37 7.10
CA TRP A 59 6.15 -13.81 6.43
C TRP A 59 5.78 -12.89 5.25
N LEU A 60 5.76 -11.57 5.48
CA LEU A 60 5.54 -10.59 4.41
C LEU A 60 6.59 -10.69 3.29
N LYS A 61 7.86 -10.86 3.66
CA LYS A 61 8.98 -11.03 2.73
C LYS A 61 8.89 -12.32 1.92
N ASN A 62 8.28 -13.38 2.46
CA ASN A 62 8.05 -14.66 1.80
C ASN A 62 6.86 -14.63 0.81
N GLY A 63 6.68 -13.51 0.12
CA GLY A 63 5.74 -13.40 -1.01
C GLY A 63 4.29 -13.10 -0.62
N VAL A 64 3.98 -12.97 0.67
CA VAL A 64 2.61 -12.72 1.15
C VAL A 64 2.10 -11.37 0.68
N ILE A 65 2.95 -10.33 0.66
CA ILE A 65 2.56 -9.01 0.15
C ILE A 65 2.13 -9.05 -1.32
N HIS A 66 2.75 -9.92 -2.12
CA HIS A 66 2.46 -10.06 -3.55
C HIS A 66 1.14 -10.77 -3.77
N LYS A 67 0.90 -11.83 -3.00
CA LYS A 67 -0.39 -12.52 -2.99
C LYS A 67 -1.52 -11.59 -2.55
N LEU A 68 -1.26 -10.79 -1.51
CA LEU A 68 -2.23 -9.82 -0.99
C LEU A 68 -2.64 -8.81 -2.06
N VAL A 69 -1.69 -8.11 -2.69
CA VAL A 69 -2.05 -7.09 -3.68
C VAL A 69 -2.75 -7.71 -4.89
N ASN A 70 -2.30 -8.86 -5.39
CA ASN A 70 -2.95 -9.54 -6.50
C ASN A 70 -4.40 -9.94 -6.17
N SER A 71 -4.70 -10.32 -4.93
CA SER A 71 -6.06 -10.69 -4.51
C SER A 71 -7.06 -9.53 -4.50
N LEU A 72 -6.55 -8.28 -4.52
CA LEU A 72 -7.38 -7.08 -4.57
C LEU A 72 -7.70 -6.65 -6.01
N TYR A 73 -7.15 -7.34 -7.00
CA TYR A 73 -7.43 -7.12 -8.41
C TYR A 73 -8.32 -8.25 -8.95
N PRO A 74 -9.10 -7.98 -10.02
CA PRO A 74 -9.94 -8.99 -10.65
C PRO A 74 -9.14 -10.14 -11.25
N ASP A 75 -9.77 -11.31 -11.29
CA ASP A 75 -9.21 -12.52 -11.87
C ASP A 75 -8.70 -12.27 -13.30
N GLY A 76 -7.41 -12.47 -13.52
CA GLY A 76 -6.71 -12.17 -14.78
C GLY A 76 -5.82 -10.91 -14.76
N SER A 77 -5.95 -10.06 -13.73
CA SER A 77 -5.04 -8.95 -13.48
C SER A 77 -4.05 -9.33 -12.39
N THR A 78 -2.86 -9.80 -12.77
CA THR A 78 -1.76 -10.11 -11.84
C THR A 78 -0.70 -9.01 -11.90
N PRO A 79 -0.85 -7.90 -11.16
CA PRO A 79 0.11 -6.79 -11.22
C PRO A 79 1.51 -7.19 -10.75
N VAL A 80 1.60 -8.20 -9.87
CA VAL A 80 2.88 -8.79 -9.47
C VAL A 80 3.01 -10.22 -9.93
N ASN A 81 4.13 -10.52 -10.60
CA ASN A 81 4.49 -11.88 -10.97
C ASN A 81 4.93 -12.66 -9.72
N LEU A 82 4.20 -13.73 -9.41
CA LEU A 82 4.57 -14.69 -8.38
C LEU A 82 5.43 -15.79 -9.01
N PRO A 83 6.77 -15.77 -8.85
CA PRO A 83 7.59 -16.89 -9.28
C PRO A 83 7.23 -18.14 -8.47
N GLU A 84 7.28 -19.31 -9.10
CA GLU A 84 6.98 -20.61 -8.49
C GLU A 84 7.81 -20.87 -7.22
N ASN A 85 9.03 -20.33 -7.18
CA ASN A 85 9.87 -20.31 -6.00
C ASN A 85 10.37 -18.89 -5.73
N LEU A 86 10.41 -18.49 -4.44
CA LEU A 86 11.05 -17.24 -4.07
C LEU A 86 12.52 -17.26 -4.52
N PRO A 87 12.97 -16.23 -5.25
CA PRO A 87 14.34 -16.20 -5.73
C PRO A 87 15.29 -16.15 -4.54
N SER A 88 16.34 -16.97 -4.57
CA SER A 88 17.40 -16.98 -3.55
C SER A 88 18.27 -15.71 -3.59
N MET A 89 18.28 -15.02 -4.74
CA MET A 89 19.08 -13.82 -4.94
C MET A 89 18.41 -12.60 -4.32
N VAL A 90 19.12 -11.95 -3.39
CA VAL A 90 18.70 -10.72 -2.69
C VAL A 90 18.16 -9.64 -3.64
N PHE A 91 18.85 -9.39 -4.75
CA PHE A 91 18.41 -8.39 -5.74
C PHE A 91 17.04 -8.70 -6.33
N LYS A 92 16.75 -9.98 -6.61
CA LYS A 92 15.45 -10.39 -7.14
C LYS A 92 14.35 -10.25 -6.08
N GLN A 93 14.62 -10.60 -4.82
CA GLN A 93 13.67 -10.40 -3.71
C GLN A 93 13.35 -8.91 -3.52
N MET A 94 14.35 -8.03 -3.56
CA MET A 94 14.16 -6.58 -3.50
C MET A 94 13.35 -6.07 -4.71
N GLY A 95 13.58 -6.63 -5.91
CA GLY A 95 12.78 -6.34 -7.10
C GLY A 95 11.31 -6.73 -6.96
N GLN A 96 11.02 -7.86 -6.30
CA GLN A 96 9.63 -8.24 -6.02
C GLN A 96 8.96 -7.25 -5.07
N VAL A 97 9.63 -6.84 -3.99
CA VAL A 97 9.10 -5.81 -3.09
C VAL A 97 8.80 -4.51 -3.86
N ALA A 98 9.68 -4.11 -4.78
CA ALA A 98 9.43 -2.94 -5.63
C ALA A 98 8.20 -3.10 -6.54
N GLN A 99 7.95 -4.31 -7.07
CA GLN A 99 6.72 -4.60 -7.84
C GLN A 99 5.46 -4.46 -6.99
N PHE A 100 5.49 -4.94 -5.74
CA PHE A 100 4.39 -4.69 -4.79
C PHE A 100 4.14 -3.20 -4.58
N LEU A 101 5.21 -2.43 -4.31
CA LEU A 101 5.08 -0.98 -4.09
C LEU A 101 4.48 -0.28 -5.32
N LYS A 102 4.86 -0.72 -6.53
CA LYS A 102 4.29 -0.17 -7.76
C LYS A 102 2.80 -0.51 -7.89
N ALA A 103 2.43 -1.76 -7.65
CA ALA A 103 1.04 -2.20 -7.67
C ALA A 103 0.19 -1.47 -6.61
N ALA A 104 0.73 -1.24 -5.41
CA ALA A 104 0.06 -0.49 -4.36
C ALA A 104 -0.12 1.00 -4.73
N GLU A 105 0.88 1.62 -5.37
CA GLU A 105 0.78 2.98 -5.91
C GLU A 105 -0.33 3.06 -6.98
N ASP A 106 -0.34 2.12 -7.93
CA ASP A 106 -1.34 2.06 -9.00
C ASP A 106 -2.75 1.74 -8.45
N TYR A 107 -2.83 1.04 -7.32
CA TYR A 107 -4.09 0.83 -6.59
C TYR A 107 -4.59 2.12 -5.92
N GLY A 108 -3.72 3.12 -5.71
CA GLY A 108 -4.06 4.43 -5.18
C GLY A 108 -3.46 4.77 -3.82
N VAL A 109 -2.53 3.94 -3.31
CA VAL A 109 -1.80 4.27 -2.06
C VAL A 109 -0.93 5.49 -2.29
N THR A 110 -1.03 6.49 -1.40
CA THR A 110 -0.26 7.72 -1.51
C THR A 110 1.22 7.46 -1.20
N LYS A 111 2.11 8.19 -1.88
CA LYS A 111 3.57 8.07 -1.65
C LYS A 111 3.99 8.34 -0.21
N THR A 112 3.22 9.14 0.53
CA THR A 112 3.46 9.43 1.95
C THR A 112 3.20 8.24 2.85
N ASP A 113 2.29 7.35 2.46
CA ASP A 113 1.95 6.13 3.20
C ASP A 113 2.77 4.93 2.72
N MET A 114 3.60 5.08 1.67
CA MET A 114 4.38 4.02 1.04
C MET A 114 5.71 3.77 1.77
N PHE A 115 6.00 2.51 2.07
CA PHE A 115 7.30 2.10 2.61
C PHE A 115 8.38 1.96 1.51
N GLN A 116 9.65 1.93 1.89
CA GLN A 116 10.77 1.67 0.98
C GLN A 116 11.21 0.20 1.04
N THR A 117 11.75 -0.35 -0.05
CA THR A 117 12.15 -1.77 -0.11
C THR A 117 13.00 -2.25 1.08
N VAL A 118 13.91 -1.41 1.58
CA VAL A 118 14.77 -1.74 2.73
C VAL A 118 14.00 -1.82 4.06
N ASP A 119 12.87 -1.13 4.18
CA ASP A 119 12.05 -1.11 5.39
C ASP A 119 11.47 -2.48 5.69
N LEU A 120 11.00 -3.18 4.65
CA LEU A 120 10.56 -4.57 4.76
C LEU A 120 11.73 -5.55 4.63
N PHE A 121 12.62 -5.35 3.65
CA PHE A 121 13.65 -6.34 3.33
C PHE A 121 14.69 -6.52 4.44
N GLU A 122 15.12 -5.40 5.05
CA GLU A 122 16.06 -5.36 6.19
C GLU A 122 15.36 -5.10 7.53
N GLY A 123 14.05 -4.80 7.54
CA GLY A 123 13.30 -4.55 8.78
C GLY A 123 13.58 -3.19 9.41
N LYS A 124 13.98 -2.20 8.62
CA LYS A 124 14.37 -0.87 9.12
C LYS A 124 13.21 -0.04 9.67
N ASP A 125 12.04 -0.13 9.04
CA ASP A 125 10.83 0.61 9.44
C ASP A 125 9.58 -0.25 9.19
N MET A 126 9.34 -1.22 10.08
CA MET A 126 8.15 -2.05 10.00
C MET A 126 6.85 -1.28 10.29
N ALA A 127 6.93 -0.12 10.97
CA ALA A 127 5.78 0.73 11.19
C ALA A 127 5.31 1.41 9.88
N ALA A 128 6.23 1.75 8.97
CA ALA A 128 5.89 2.18 7.62
C ALA A 128 5.20 1.06 6.83
N VAL A 129 5.68 -0.18 6.95
CA VAL A 129 5.04 -1.34 6.31
C VAL A 129 3.60 -1.51 6.79
N GLN A 130 3.36 -1.45 8.12
CA GLN A 130 2.00 -1.51 8.67
C GLN A 130 1.12 -0.38 8.12
N ARG A 131 1.64 0.85 8.05
CA ARG A 131 0.91 2.01 7.52
C ARG A 131 0.51 1.82 6.05
N THR A 132 1.41 1.33 5.21
CA THR A 132 1.12 1.05 3.80
C THR A 132 0.02 0.01 3.66
N LEU A 133 0.09 -1.09 4.42
CA LEU A 133 -0.93 -2.15 4.39
C LEU A 133 -2.29 -1.67 4.89
N MET A 134 -2.31 -0.85 5.95
CA MET A 134 -3.54 -0.21 6.44
C MET A 134 -4.15 0.72 5.38
N ALA A 135 -3.33 1.54 4.71
CA ALA A 135 -3.79 2.41 3.64
C ALA A 135 -4.35 1.62 2.45
N LEU A 136 -3.72 0.50 2.09
CA LEU A 136 -4.17 -0.40 1.04
C LEU A 136 -5.53 -1.03 1.39
N GLY A 137 -5.68 -1.57 2.61
CA GLY A 137 -6.94 -2.14 3.10
C GLY A 137 -8.08 -1.10 3.15
N SER A 138 -7.82 0.10 3.68
CA SER A 138 -8.77 1.22 3.64
C SER A 138 -9.23 1.56 2.22
N LEU A 139 -8.32 1.60 1.25
CA LEU A 139 -8.68 1.85 -0.15
C LEU A 139 -9.51 0.72 -0.74
N ALA A 140 -9.20 -0.54 -0.40
CA ALA A 140 -9.95 -1.70 -0.88
C ALA A 140 -11.39 -1.70 -0.35
N VAL A 141 -11.58 -1.44 0.95
CA VAL A 141 -12.92 -1.28 1.55
C VAL A 141 -13.67 -0.10 0.93
N THR A 142 -12.98 1.01 0.66
CA THR A 142 -13.59 2.20 0.04
C THR A 142 -13.99 1.96 -1.42
N LYS A 143 -13.17 1.24 -2.21
CA LYS A 143 -13.48 0.93 -3.62
C LYS A 143 -14.73 0.05 -3.76
N ASN A 144 -14.92 -0.89 -2.83
CA ASN A 144 -16.09 -1.77 -2.78
C ASN A 144 -16.38 -2.46 -4.15
N ASP A 145 -15.33 -2.90 -4.84
CA ASP A 145 -15.37 -3.53 -6.16
C ASP A 145 -15.65 -5.04 -6.11
N GLY A 146 -15.91 -5.58 -4.91
CA GLY A 146 -16.20 -7.00 -4.68
C GLY A 146 -14.98 -7.90 -4.41
N HIS A 147 -13.75 -7.38 -4.49
CA HIS A 147 -12.53 -8.19 -4.29
C HIS A 147 -12.02 -8.17 -2.84
N TYR A 148 -12.38 -7.14 -2.07
CA TYR A 148 -12.09 -7.10 -0.64
C TYR A 148 -12.89 -8.16 0.12
N ARG A 149 -12.22 -8.88 1.04
CA ARG A 149 -12.80 -9.86 1.95
C ARG A 149 -12.33 -9.57 3.38
N GLY A 150 -13.23 -9.75 4.34
CA GLY A 150 -12.98 -9.48 5.76
C GLY A 150 -13.93 -8.45 6.35
N ASP A 151 -13.74 -8.13 7.63
CA ASP A 151 -14.56 -7.11 8.28
C ASP A 151 -14.12 -5.72 7.82
N ALA A 152 -15.06 -4.93 7.31
CA ALA A 152 -14.80 -3.55 6.92
C ALA A 152 -14.42 -2.66 8.12
N ASN A 153 -14.80 -3.02 9.34
CA ASN A 153 -14.48 -2.27 10.57
C ASN A 153 -12.99 -2.31 10.93
N TRP A 154 -12.22 -3.23 10.35
CA TRP A 154 -10.77 -3.27 10.51
C TRP A 154 -10.07 -2.05 9.91
N PHE A 155 -10.70 -1.44 8.89
CA PHE A 155 -10.17 -0.30 8.16
C PHE A 155 -11.12 0.89 8.23
N MET A 156 -10.57 2.09 8.38
CA MET A 156 -11.36 3.31 8.23
C MET A 156 -11.66 3.51 6.74
N LYS A 157 -12.94 3.63 6.36
CA LYS A 157 -13.32 4.06 5.02
C LYS A 157 -12.77 5.46 4.78
N LYS A 158 -11.86 5.61 3.81
CA LYS A 158 -11.48 6.95 3.33
C LYS A 158 -12.68 7.54 2.60
N ALA A 159 -12.99 8.81 2.85
CA ALA A 159 -13.97 9.56 2.06
C ALA A 159 -13.48 9.56 0.60
N GLN A 160 -14.27 9.00 -0.33
CA GLN A 160 -13.94 9.13 -1.74
C GLN A 160 -14.08 10.60 -2.12
N GLU A 161 -12.95 11.25 -2.40
CA GLU A 161 -12.97 12.51 -3.13
C GLU A 161 -13.38 12.17 -4.56
N HIS A 162 -14.68 12.14 -4.79
CA HIS A 162 -15.26 12.05 -6.13
C HIS A 162 -14.84 13.34 -6.84
N LYS A 163 -13.71 13.32 -7.56
CA LYS A 163 -13.46 14.35 -8.56
C LYS A 163 -14.66 14.27 -9.50
N ARG A 164 -15.55 15.26 -9.39
CA ARG A 164 -16.59 15.50 -10.39
C ARG A 164 -15.84 15.69 -11.70
N GLU A 165 -15.76 14.63 -12.50
CA GLU A 165 -15.53 14.77 -13.92
C GLU A 165 -16.74 15.55 -14.42
N PHE A 166 -16.61 16.88 -14.50
CA PHE A 166 -17.54 17.68 -15.28
C PHE A 166 -17.40 17.18 -16.70
N THR A 167 -18.37 16.40 -17.17
CA THR A 167 -18.48 16.05 -18.59
C THR A 167 -18.47 17.35 -19.39
N ASP A 168 -17.70 17.40 -20.47
CA ASP A 168 -17.52 18.59 -21.33
C ASP A 168 -18.88 19.22 -21.74
N SER A 169 -19.91 18.38 -21.90
CA SER A 169 -21.30 18.80 -22.15
C SER A 169 -21.87 19.76 -21.09
N GLN A 170 -21.52 19.62 -19.81
CA GLN A 170 -21.98 20.53 -18.75
C GLN A 170 -21.28 21.90 -18.82
N LEU A 171 -20.01 21.94 -19.21
CA LEU A 171 -19.25 23.19 -19.40
C LEU A 171 -19.69 23.98 -20.64
N GLN A 172 -20.32 23.31 -21.62
CA GLN A 172 -20.80 23.91 -22.85
C GLN A 172 -22.20 24.54 -22.69
N GLU A 173 -23.06 23.92 -21.90
CA GLU A 173 -24.41 24.43 -21.55
C GLU A 173 -24.32 25.77 -20.79
N GLU A 174 -23.35 25.90 -19.87
CA GLU A 174 -23.12 27.12 -19.09
C GLU A 174 -22.68 28.33 -19.94
N LYS A 175 -22.00 28.08 -21.07
CA LYS A 175 -21.61 29.13 -22.02
C LYS A 175 -22.78 29.60 -22.89
N HIS A 176 -23.76 28.74 -23.14
CA HIS A 176 -24.89 29.08 -24.00
C HIS A 176 -25.92 29.98 -23.30
N ILE A 177 -26.11 29.82 -21.99
CA ILE A 177 -27.08 30.61 -21.20
C ILE A 177 -26.63 32.08 -21.05
N ARG A 178 -25.32 32.34 -20.96
CA ARG A 178 -24.79 33.72 -20.84
C ARG A 178 -24.96 34.55 -22.11
N ALA A 179 -24.90 33.93 -23.28
CA ALA A 179 -25.09 34.63 -24.56
C ALA A 179 -26.54 35.08 -24.81
N ALA A 180 -27.53 34.46 -24.14
CA ALA A 180 -28.95 34.77 -24.33
C ALA A 180 -29.45 35.98 -23.50
N THR A 181 -28.63 36.51 -22.59
CA THR A 181 -29.03 37.63 -21.70
C THR A 181 -28.49 39.00 -22.18
N GLU A 182 -27.50 39.01 -23.08
CA GLU A 182 -26.96 40.24 -23.66
C GLU A 182 -27.75 40.63 -24.91
N GLY A 183 -28.90 41.28 -24.69
CA GLY A 183 -29.64 41.94 -25.77
C GLY A 183 -28.82 43.05 -26.43
N PRO A 184 -29.04 43.35 -27.72
CA PRO A 184 -28.21 44.30 -28.46
C PRO A 184 -28.31 45.71 -27.86
N PRO A 185 -27.20 46.49 -27.84
CA PRO A 185 -27.22 47.85 -27.32
C PRO A 185 -28.14 48.72 -28.17
N ARG A 186 -29.09 49.40 -27.52
CA ARG A 186 -29.94 50.42 -28.15
C ARG A 186 -29.04 51.55 -28.67
N LEU A 187 -29.04 51.73 -29.98
CA LEU A 187 -28.46 52.89 -30.66
C LEU A 187 -29.20 54.15 -30.17
N ALA A 188 -28.43 55.12 -29.68
CA ALA A 188 -28.85 56.49 -29.43
C ALA A 188 -28.12 57.40 -30.43
#